data_AF-A0A9E3BVN0-F1
#
_entry.id   AF-A0A9E3BVN0-F1
#
_cell.length_a   1.000
_cell.length_b   1.000
_cell.length_c   1.000
_cell.angle_alpha   90.00
_cell.angle_beta   90.00
_cell.angle_gamma   90.00
#
_symmetry.space_group_name_H-M   'P 1'
#
loop_
_entity.id
_entity.type
_entity.pdbx_description
1 polymer ?
#
loop_
_entity_poly.entity_id
_entity_poly.type
_entity_poly.pdbx_seq_one_letter_code
_entity_poly.pdbx_strand_id
1 'polypeptide(L)'
;MPNPTQAPARSPDSRQSPRDPAAPRVTELKVSGHLMTLDPGLFCVVQTANAPGSASGLPGVRLSLPPSAAGRAEGVRISTFREDGWLGERDGAALVRVVDGPAQVLVTIYQAPEATPEQAPRLQVLRLSGEAPVPGALAQGAGSRPTPANADVVAHVQRMGDLGAAFGEWMGTRGSRLWIEGFGIAPREGVAPSDIEYQAVLGRDWLSPWVEGGKFCGSRGMALPLLGLTVRLKGPAAGTHELSYEATFVDGSASGPVQAGEACQAESLAALEAFRIDLRPTAAASASARTPASRRGGETKAERPAPAAPGRKSAKRG
;
A
#
# COMPACT_ATOMS: atom_id res chain seq x y z
N MET A 1 64.53 -50.66 69.23
CA MET A 1 63.06 -50.82 69.38
C MET A 1 62.40 -50.05 68.24
N PRO A 2 61.60 -50.73 67.41
CA PRO A 2 61.22 -50.30 66.07
C PRO A 2 60.00 -49.37 66.10
N ASN A 3 59.87 -48.46 65.13
CA ASN A 3 58.58 -47.83 64.84
C ASN A 3 58.07 -48.37 63.48
N PRO A 4 56.84 -48.92 63.42
CA PRO A 4 56.38 -49.74 62.31
C PRO A 4 55.69 -48.94 61.20
N THR A 5 55.87 -49.44 59.97
CA THR A 5 54.88 -49.64 58.90
C THR A 5 53.73 -48.64 58.70
N GLN A 6 53.93 -47.78 57.69
CA GLN A 6 53.09 -47.51 56.49
C GLN A 6 51.55 -47.50 56.60
N ALA A 7 50.94 -46.38 56.21
CA ALA A 7 49.67 -46.33 55.49
C ALA A 7 49.76 -45.27 54.36
N PRO A 8 49.43 -45.59 53.10
CA PRO A 8 49.50 -44.62 52.01
C PRO A 8 48.30 -43.65 52.05
N ALA A 9 48.59 -42.35 52.08
CA ALA A 9 47.59 -41.30 51.97
C ALA A 9 46.92 -41.35 50.59
N ARG A 10 45.59 -41.51 50.59
CA ARG A 10 44.74 -41.46 49.41
C ARG A 10 44.92 -40.12 48.68
N SER A 11 45.19 -40.20 47.38
CA SER A 11 45.07 -39.07 46.45
C SER A 11 43.65 -38.49 46.55
N PRO A 12 43.47 -37.17 46.67
CA PRO A 12 42.18 -36.57 46.40
C PRO A 12 41.98 -36.59 44.89
N ASP A 13 41.24 -37.59 44.44
CA ASP A 13 40.49 -37.57 43.19
C ASP A 13 39.61 -36.31 43.22
N SER A 14 40.11 -35.22 42.65
CA SER A 14 39.35 -33.99 42.43
C SER A 14 38.32 -34.29 41.36
N ARG A 15 37.23 -34.92 41.81
CA ARG A 15 35.97 -35.04 41.08
C ARG A 15 35.66 -33.66 40.52
N GLN A 16 35.77 -33.54 39.20
CA GLN A 16 35.12 -32.46 38.47
C GLN A 16 33.67 -32.46 38.90
N SER A 17 33.27 -31.41 39.61
CA SER A 17 31.86 -31.12 39.87
C SER A 17 31.12 -31.14 38.53
N PRO A 18 29.98 -31.85 38.42
CA PRO A 18 29.19 -31.80 37.21
C PRO A 18 28.82 -30.34 36.94
N ARG A 19 29.11 -29.85 35.73
CA ARG A 19 28.67 -28.52 35.27
C ARG A 19 27.17 -28.41 35.54
N ASP A 20 26.79 -27.49 36.43
CA ASP A 20 25.39 -27.14 36.64
C ASP A 20 24.72 -26.84 35.30
N PRO A 21 23.51 -27.35 35.04
CA PRO A 21 22.76 -26.99 33.85
C PRO A 21 22.56 -25.47 33.86
N ALA A 22 22.96 -24.81 32.78
CA ALA A 22 23.01 -23.36 32.66
C ALA A 22 21.74 -22.70 33.21
N ALA A 23 21.87 -22.03 34.35
CA ALA A 23 20.78 -21.25 34.94
C ALA A 23 20.23 -20.25 33.91
N PRO A 24 18.91 -19.97 33.92
CA PRO A 24 18.31 -19.00 33.00
C PRO A 24 19.03 -17.66 33.12
N ARG A 25 19.70 -17.24 32.05
CA ARG A 25 20.38 -15.96 31.97
C ARG A 25 19.34 -14.86 31.76
N VAL A 26 18.90 -14.24 32.85
CA VAL A 26 18.05 -13.05 32.79
C VAL A 26 18.94 -11.86 32.43
N THR A 27 18.57 -11.11 31.39
CA THR A 27 19.24 -9.86 31.00
C THR A 27 18.27 -8.71 31.22
N GLU A 28 18.68 -7.68 31.93
CA GLU A 28 17.89 -6.47 32.10
C GLU A 28 17.93 -5.61 30.84
N LEU A 29 16.82 -4.93 30.56
CA LEU A 29 16.68 -4.04 29.41
C LEU A 29 16.29 -2.64 29.88
N LYS A 30 16.80 -1.63 29.18
CA LYS A 30 16.33 -0.25 29.34
C LYS A 30 15.08 -0.06 28.48
N VAL A 31 13.95 0.21 29.12
CA VAL A 31 12.64 0.32 28.46
C VAL A 31 12.04 1.70 28.70
N SER A 32 11.53 2.33 27.63
CA SER A 32 10.78 3.58 27.72
C SER A 32 9.43 3.47 27.02
N GLY A 33 8.36 3.93 27.67
CA GLY A 33 7.01 3.97 27.13
C GLY A 33 6.56 5.39 26.83
N HIS A 34 5.95 5.60 25.66
CA HIS A 34 5.44 6.89 25.21
C HIS A 34 4.00 6.74 24.71
N LEU A 35 3.11 7.64 25.11
CA LEU A 35 1.75 7.70 24.60
C LEU A 35 1.69 8.69 23.44
N MET A 36 1.13 8.26 22.32
CA MET A 36 0.91 9.08 21.14
C MET A 36 -0.58 9.13 20.84
N THR A 37 -1.13 10.34 20.67
CA THR A 37 -2.52 10.53 20.25
C THR A 37 -2.58 10.73 18.74
N LEU A 38 -3.46 9.99 18.07
CA LEU A 38 -3.70 10.08 16.64
C LEU A 38 -5.17 10.39 16.37
N ASP A 39 -5.43 11.34 15.47
CA ASP A 39 -6.77 11.63 14.96
C ASP A 39 -7.28 10.50 14.04
N PRO A 40 -8.58 10.47 13.68
CA PRO A 40 -9.09 9.53 12.69
C PRO A 40 -8.31 9.58 11.37
N GLY A 41 -7.88 8.41 10.89
CA GLY A 41 -7.07 8.30 9.69
C GLY A 41 -6.19 7.07 9.66
N LEU A 42 -5.42 6.95 8.58
CA LEU A 42 -4.39 5.93 8.44
C LEU A 42 -3.02 6.56 8.66
N PHE A 43 -2.22 5.94 9.51
CA PHE A 43 -0.86 6.37 9.83
C PHE A 43 0.12 5.25 9.59
N CYS A 44 1.31 5.59 9.14
CA CYS A 44 2.47 4.72 9.15
C CYS A 44 3.48 5.27 10.16
N VAL A 45 3.89 4.43 11.10
CA VAL A 45 4.94 4.71 12.07
C VAL A 45 6.17 3.92 11.66
N VAL A 46 7.20 4.61 11.22
CA VAL A 46 8.44 4.01 10.72
C VAL A 46 9.55 4.23 11.73
N GLN A 47 10.31 3.18 12.04
CA GLN A 47 11.56 3.31 12.76
C GLN A 47 12.65 3.77 11.78
N THR A 48 13.18 4.96 12.02
CA THR A 48 14.33 5.48 11.27
C THR A 48 15.62 5.00 11.92
N ALA A 49 16.61 4.65 11.11
CA ALA A 49 17.88 4.13 11.58
C ALA A 49 18.61 5.16 12.46
N ASN A 50 19.13 4.71 13.59
CA ASN A 50 20.22 5.37 14.28
C ASN A 50 21.54 4.73 13.82
N ALA A 51 22.68 5.34 14.20
CA ALA A 51 24.01 4.82 13.90
C ALA A 51 24.10 3.30 14.19
N PRO A 52 24.82 2.51 13.36
CA PRO A 52 24.83 1.06 13.47
C PRO A 52 25.31 0.60 14.85
N GLY A 53 24.52 -0.23 15.54
CA GLY A 53 24.77 -0.58 16.93
C GLY A 53 24.47 -2.04 17.29
N SER A 54 25.55 -2.81 17.51
CA SER A 54 25.63 -4.09 18.22
C SER A 54 24.94 -5.33 17.63
N ALA A 55 25.66 -6.46 17.64
CA ALA A 55 25.19 -7.79 17.25
C ALA A 55 24.11 -8.39 18.18
N SER A 56 23.62 -7.63 19.16
CA SER A 56 22.63 -8.07 20.16
C SER A 56 21.18 -8.06 19.66
N GLY A 57 20.88 -7.49 18.49
CA GLY A 57 19.50 -7.46 17.94
C GLY A 57 18.55 -6.47 18.64
N LEU A 58 19.11 -5.48 19.33
CA LEU A 58 18.42 -4.34 19.96
C LEU A 58 19.10 -3.06 19.46
N PRO A 59 18.39 -1.94 19.23
CA PRO A 59 17.08 -1.58 19.78
C PRO A 59 15.85 -2.10 19.02
N GLY A 60 14.78 -2.38 19.74
CA GLY A 60 13.49 -2.81 19.20
C GLY A 60 12.34 -1.90 19.63
N VAL A 61 11.37 -1.67 18.74
CA VAL A 61 10.18 -0.87 19.04
C VAL A 61 8.91 -1.72 18.90
N ARG A 62 7.95 -1.51 19.80
CA ARG A 62 6.63 -2.13 19.76
C ARG A 62 5.54 -1.07 19.86
N LEU A 63 4.54 -1.17 18.99
CA LEU A 63 3.31 -0.39 19.08
C LEU A 63 2.20 -1.28 19.62
N SER A 64 1.48 -0.78 20.62
CA SER A 64 0.34 -1.47 21.20
C SER A 64 -0.75 -0.48 21.60
N LEU A 65 -1.93 -1.00 21.91
CA LEU A 65 -2.91 -0.20 22.62
C LEU A 65 -2.38 0.08 24.04
N PRO A 66 -2.59 1.29 24.58
CA PRO A 66 -2.33 1.54 25.98
C PRO A 66 -3.27 0.70 26.85
N PRO A 67 -2.86 0.33 28.08
CA PRO A 67 -3.71 -0.41 29.00
C PRO A 67 -4.96 0.38 29.45
N SER A 68 -4.98 1.69 29.19
CA SER A 68 -6.11 2.58 29.49
C SER A 68 -7.20 2.57 28.42
N ALA A 69 -8.44 2.87 28.80
CA ALA A 69 -9.59 3.01 27.88
C ALA A 69 -9.38 4.04 26.74
N ALA A 70 -8.43 4.97 26.89
CA ALA A 70 -8.03 5.94 25.85
C ALA A 70 -7.48 5.28 24.57
N GLY A 71 -7.09 4.00 24.63
CA GLY A 71 -6.66 3.23 23.47
C GLY A 71 -7.77 2.87 22.49
N ARG A 72 -9.04 2.94 22.89
CA ARG A 72 -10.23 2.58 22.08
C ARG A 72 -9.99 1.35 21.21
N ALA A 73 -9.86 0.18 21.84
CA ALA A 73 -9.47 -1.07 21.16
C ALA A 73 -10.32 -1.43 19.93
N GLU A 74 -11.60 -1.02 19.91
CA GLU A 74 -12.50 -1.24 18.77
C GLU A 74 -12.26 -0.26 17.62
N GLY A 75 -11.74 0.94 17.91
CA GLY A 75 -11.50 2.01 16.94
C GLY A 75 -10.05 2.11 16.45
N VAL A 76 -9.11 1.35 17.03
CA VAL A 76 -7.69 1.38 16.67
C VAL A 76 -7.21 0.00 16.26
N ARG A 77 -6.67 -0.11 15.04
CA ARG A 77 -5.96 -1.30 14.58
C ARG A 77 -4.49 -0.98 14.32
N ILE A 78 -3.61 -1.80 14.87
CA ILE A 78 -2.16 -1.72 14.68
C ILE A 78 -1.71 -2.98 13.95
N SER A 79 -1.00 -2.81 12.84
CA SER A 79 -0.39 -3.89 12.07
C SER A 79 1.10 -3.59 11.88
N THR A 80 1.95 -4.60 11.86
CA THR A 80 3.39 -4.47 11.60
C THR A 80 3.76 -5.35 10.43
N PHE A 81 4.79 -4.96 9.66
CA PHE A 81 5.28 -5.82 8.58
C PHE A 81 5.85 -7.16 9.09
N ARG A 82 6.31 -7.19 10.34
CA ARG A 82 6.70 -8.43 11.02
C ARG A 82 5.51 -9.03 11.75
N GLU A 83 5.34 -10.35 11.65
CA GLU A 83 4.27 -11.08 12.35
C GLU A 83 4.41 -11.05 13.88
N ASP A 84 5.64 -10.83 14.38
CA ASP A 84 5.93 -10.78 15.82
C ASP A 84 5.59 -9.43 16.49
N GLY A 85 5.08 -8.45 15.73
CA GLY A 85 4.66 -7.16 16.28
C GLY A 85 5.78 -6.14 16.49
N TRP A 86 7.02 -6.46 16.10
CA TRP A 86 8.18 -5.62 16.33
C TRP A 86 8.51 -4.75 15.12
N LEU A 87 9.06 -3.56 15.39
CA LEU A 87 9.74 -2.72 14.41
C LEU A 87 11.24 -2.90 14.65
N GLY A 88 11.96 -3.24 13.59
CA GLY A 88 13.41 -3.42 13.59
C GLY A 88 14.13 -2.46 12.64
N GLU A 89 15.46 -2.46 12.67
CA GLU A 89 16.28 -1.43 12.02
C GLU A 89 16.26 -1.42 10.48
N ARG A 90 15.93 -2.55 9.83
CA ARG A 90 16.00 -2.67 8.36
C ARG A 90 14.67 -2.43 7.64
N ASP A 91 13.54 -2.83 8.23
CA ASP A 91 12.21 -2.79 7.59
C ASP A 91 11.08 -2.56 8.63
N GLY A 92 11.38 -1.85 9.71
CA GLY A 92 10.47 -1.68 10.85
C GLY A 92 9.45 -0.56 10.65
N ALA A 93 8.27 -0.91 10.18
CA ALA A 93 7.13 0.00 10.19
C ALA A 93 5.86 -0.67 10.73
N ALA A 94 5.09 0.12 11.45
CA ALA A 94 3.73 -0.19 11.87
C ALA A 94 2.76 0.68 11.09
N LEU A 95 1.60 0.14 10.80
CA LEU A 95 0.48 0.89 10.30
C LEU A 95 -0.61 0.93 11.37
N VAL A 96 -1.10 2.13 11.62
CA VAL A 96 -2.11 2.41 12.63
C VAL A 96 -3.32 3.01 11.94
N ARG A 97 -4.44 2.31 12.02
CA ARG A 97 -5.73 2.82 11.55
C ARG A 97 -6.57 3.24 12.74
N VAL A 98 -7.01 4.49 12.73
CA VAL A 98 -7.94 5.06 13.71
C VAL A 98 -9.26 5.36 12.99
N VAL A 99 -10.36 4.76 13.46
CA VAL A 99 -11.68 4.85 12.83
C VAL A 99 -12.49 6.00 13.42
N ASP A 100 -12.66 6.03 14.75
CA ASP A 100 -13.60 6.93 15.42
C ASP A 100 -12.97 7.74 16.55
N GLY A 101 -12.89 9.05 16.32
CA GLY A 101 -12.30 10.04 17.22
C GLY A 101 -10.80 9.87 17.47
N PRO A 102 -10.17 10.84 18.17
CA PRO A 102 -8.77 10.71 18.55
C PRO A 102 -8.56 9.51 19.48
N ALA A 103 -7.49 8.75 19.25
CA ALA A 103 -7.17 7.56 20.03
C ALA A 103 -5.67 7.51 20.37
N GLN A 104 -5.34 6.86 21.48
CA GLN A 104 -3.96 6.74 21.95
C GLN A 104 -3.34 5.41 21.54
N VAL A 105 -2.07 5.46 21.16
CA VAL A 105 -1.20 4.31 20.92
C VAL A 105 -0.01 4.39 21.86
N LEU A 106 0.31 3.27 22.49
CA LEU A 106 1.49 3.10 23.32
C LEU A 106 2.66 2.65 22.45
N VAL A 107 3.72 3.44 22.46
CA VAL A 107 5.01 3.11 21.85
C VAL A 107 5.96 2.68 22.95
N THR A 108 6.46 1.45 22.88
CA THR A 108 7.45 0.93 23.81
C THR A 108 8.77 0.68 23.10
N ILE A 109 9.83 1.28 23.60
CA ILE A 109 11.18 1.21 23.05
C ILE A 109 12.06 0.40 24.01
N TYR A 110 12.75 -0.61 23.47
CA TYR A 110 13.60 -1.53 24.21
C TYR A 110 15.04 -1.36 23.75
N GLN A 111 15.95 -1.16 24.71
CA GLN A 111 17.35 -0.88 24.47
C GLN A 111 18.23 -1.75 25.38
N ALA A 112 19.48 -1.93 24.96
CA ALA A 112 20.49 -2.49 25.84
C ALA A 112 20.63 -1.62 27.11
N PRO A 113 20.94 -2.21 28.28
CA PRO A 113 21.05 -1.45 29.53
C PRO A 113 22.12 -0.34 29.45
N GLU A 114 23.19 -0.57 28.70
CA GLU A 114 24.30 0.37 28.47
C GLU A 114 23.99 1.45 27.40
N ALA A 115 22.81 1.41 26.76
CA ALA A 115 22.51 2.27 25.62
C ALA A 115 22.35 3.75 26.01
N THR A 116 23.01 4.63 25.27
CA THR A 116 22.89 6.08 25.44
C THR A 116 21.60 6.61 24.81
N PRO A 117 21.05 7.75 25.28
CA PRO A 117 19.85 8.33 24.69
C PRO A 117 19.96 8.63 23.18
N GLU A 118 21.16 8.91 22.65
CA GLU A 118 21.35 9.12 21.21
C GLU A 118 21.16 7.84 20.38
N GLN A 119 21.26 6.66 21.01
CA GLN A 119 21.04 5.36 20.39
C GLN A 119 19.55 4.97 20.38
N ALA A 120 18.68 5.70 21.09
CA ALA A 120 17.26 5.39 21.16
C ALA A 120 16.55 5.56 19.80
N PRO A 121 15.88 4.53 19.28
CA PRO A 121 15.32 4.53 17.93
C PRO A 121 14.35 5.70 17.72
N ARG A 122 14.55 6.40 16.61
CA ARG A 122 13.72 7.53 16.22
C ARG A 122 12.54 7.04 15.41
N LEU A 123 11.34 7.50 15.76
CA LEU A 123 10.12 7.16 15.06
C LEU A 123 9.61 8.34 14.24
N GLN A 124 9.24 8.07 13.00
CA GLN A 124 8.55 9.02 12.14
C GLN A 124 7.11 8.54 11.95
N VAL A 125 6.16 9.43 12.21
CA VAL A 125 4.72 9.16 12.07
C VAL A 125 4.24 9.93 10.84
N LEU A 126 3.68 9.20 9.88
CA LEU A 126 3.20 9.75 8.62
C LEU A 126 1.72 9.44 8.47
N ARG A 127 0.92 10.42 8.08
CA ARG A 127 -0.48 10.19 7.73
C ARG A 127 -0.57 9.76 6.26
N LEU A 128 -1.10 8.57 6.00
CA LEU A 128 -1.24 7.98 4.66
C LEU A 128 -2.60 8.29 3.99
N SER A 129 -3.59 8.74 4.76
CA SER A 129 -4.86 9.22 4.19
C SER A 129 -5.42 10.39 5.00
N GLY A 130 -5.79 11.43 4.27
CA GLY A 130 -6.25 12.72 4.78
C GLY A 130 -5.56 13.84 4.02
N GLU A 131 -6.34 14.65 3.33
CA GLU A 131 -5.89 15.91 2.72
C GLU A 131 -5.05 16.69 3.73
N ALA A 132 -3.77 16.88 3.42
CA ALA A 132 -2.95 17.81 4.18
C ALA A 132 -3.38 19.22 3.77
N PRO A 133 -3.66 20.14 4.71
CA PRO A 133 -3.61 21.55 4.35
C PRO A 133 -2.16 21.81 3.92
N VAL A 134 -1.99 22.22 2.67
CA VAL A 134 -0.72 22.73 2.17
C VAL A 134 -0.54 24.16 2.66
N PRO A 135 0.47 24.41 3.51
CA PRO A 135 1.20 25.65 3.37
C PRO A 135 2.69 25.39 3.21
N GLY A 136 3.25 25.93 2.13
CA GLY A 136 4.67 26.24 2.05
C GLY A 136 5.50 25.20 1.31
N ALA A 137 5.67 25.45 0.01
CA ALA A 137 6.69 24.82 -0.81
C ALA A 137 8.10 25.04 -0.23
N LEU A 138 8.84 23.96 -0.05
CA LEU A 138 10.26 23.89 -0.43
C LEU A 138 10.51 22.49 -1.01
N ALA A 139 10.20 22.35 -2.30
CA ALA A 139 10.70 21.25 -3.11
C ALA A 139 12.21 21.43 -3.30
N GLN A 140 13.01 20.49 -2.80
CA GLN A 140 14.37 20.29 -3.29
C GLN A 140 14.67 18.79 -3.40
N GLY A 141 14.76 18.32 -4.65
CA GLY A 141 15.85 17.43 -5.08
C GLY A 141 15.65 15.92 -4.99
N ALA A 142 14.87 15.34 -5.91
CA ALA A 142 15.27 14.11 -6.60
C ALA A 142 14.51 14.06 -7.94
N GLY A 143 15.23 13.84 -9.04
CA GLY A 143 14.74 14.03 -10.41
C GLY A 143 13.41 13.36 -10.69
N SER A 144 12.35 14.16 -10.74
CA SER A 144 11.09 13.81 -11.40
C SER A 144 11.38 13.78 -12.90
N ARG A 145 11.74 12.60 -13.41
CA ARG A 145 11.56 12.33 -14.84
C ARG A 145 10.10 12.66 -15.16
N PRO A 146 9.79 13.42 -16.22
CA PRO A 146 8.41 13.78 -16.52
C PRO A 146 7.62 12.48 -16.68
N THR A 147 6.58 12.33 -15.87
CA THR A 147 5.55 11.32 -16.07
C THR A 147 5.09 11.42 -17.52
N PRO A 148 5.02 10.32 -18.28
CA PRO A 148 4.52 10.37 -19.64
C PRO A 148 3.14 11.02 -19.62
N ALA A 149 2.95 12.09 -20.40
CA ALA A 149 1.71 12.87 -20.47
C ALA A 149 0.47 12.07 -20.96
N ASN A 150 0.61 10.76 -21.14
CA ASN A 150 -0.36 9.85 -21.73
C ASN A 150 -0.60 8.55 -20.93
N ALA A 151 -0.15 8.46 -19.68
CA ALA A 151 -0.30 7.23 -18.89
C ALA A 151 -1.70 7.09 -18.26
N ASP A 152 -2.28 5.89 -18.33
CA ASP A 152 -3.49 5.52 -17.58
C ASP A 152 -3.18 5.11 -16.15
N VAL A 153 -1.96 4.62 -15.91
CA VAL A 153 -1.48 4.17 -14.60
C VAL A 153 -0.18 4.89 -14.30
N VAL A 154 -0.05 5.41 -13.08
CA VAL A 154 1.19 5.95 -12.54
C VAL A 154 1.57 5.17 -11.29
N ALA A 155 2.84 4.80 -11.13
CA ALA A 155 3.34 4.22 -9.88
C ALA A 155 4.66 4.85 -9.46
N HIS A 156 4.83 5.00 -8.15
CA HIS A 156 6.10 5.37 -7.56
C HIS A 156 6.90 4.10 -7.27
N VAL A 157 8.00 3.91 -8.01
CA VAL A 157 8.90 2.77 -7.85
C VAL A 157 10.11 3.20 -7.03
N GLN A 158 10.45 2.39 -6.04
CA GLN A 158 11.56 2.63 -5.12
C GLN A 158 12.83 3.01 -5.90
N ARG A 159 13.46 4.13 -5.53
CA ARG A 159 14.69 4.69 -6.14
C ARG A 159 14.58 5.11 -7.61
N MET A 160 13.45 4.88 -8.27
CA MET A 160 13.21 5.27 -9.66
C MET A 160 12.28 6.49 -9.76
N GLY A 161 11.41 6.68 -8.77
CA GLY A 161 10.40 7.74 -8.76
C GLY A 161 9.13 7.35 -9.51
N ASP A 162 8.37 8.35 -9.96
CA ASP A 162 7.10 8.15 -10.64
C ASP A 162 7.32 7.67 -12.09
N LEU A 163 6.71 6.54 -12.43
CA LEU A 163 6.65 5.96 -13.77
C LEU A 163 5.20 5.93 -14.25
N GLY A 164 4.99 5.99 -15.56
CA GLY A 164 3.68 5.91 -16.19
C GLY A 164 3.61 4.82 -17.25
N ALA A 165 2.46 4.15 -17.36
CA ALA A 165 2.17 3.13 -18.36
C ALA A 165 0.70 3.23 -18.81
N ALA A 166 0.39 2.75 -20.01
CA ALA A 166 -0.99 2.57 -20.45
C ALA A 166 -1.61 1.29 -19.86
N PHE A 167 -2.93 1.14 -19.95
CA PHE A 167 -3.55 -0.18 -19.71
C PHE A 167 -2.98 -1.23 -20.68
N GLY A 168 -2.81 -2.45 -20.18
CA GLY A 168 -2.17 -3.55 -20.92
C GLY A 168 -0.65 -3.49 -20.96
N GLU A 169 -0.02 -2.46 -20.39
CA GLU A 169 1.43 -2.37 -20.22
C GLU A 169 1.85 -2.66 -18.78
N TRP A 170 3.06 -3.19 -18.61
CA TRP A 170 3.61 -3.44 -17.28
C TRP A 170 4.03 -2.13 -16.60
N MET A 171 3.48 -1.91 -15.42
CA MET A 171 3.98 -0.94 -14.46
C MET A 171 5.10 -1.57 -13.64
N GLY A 172 6.23 -0.86 -13.48
CA GLY A 172 7.43 -1.39 -12.85
C GLY A 172 8.26 -2.26 -13.81
N THR A 173 9.28 -2.95 -13.28
CA THR A 173 10.14 -3.84 -14.07
C THR A 173 10.24 -5.18 -13.38
N ARG A 174 9.75 -6.22 -14.05
CA ARG A 174 9.79 -7.60 -13.57
C ARG A 174 11.23 -8.06 -13.36
N GLY A 175 11.51 -8.69 -12.22
CA GLY A 175 12.84 -9.16 -11.84
C GLY A 175 13.82 -8.05 -11.42
N SER A 176 13.39 -6.79 -11.32
CA SER A 176 14.23 -5.68 -10.86
C SER A 176 14.51 -5.71 -9.36
N ARG A 177 13.66 -6.39 -8.58
CA ARG A 177 13.62 -6.36 -7.11
C ARG A 177 13.42 -4.96 -6.51
N LEU A 178 13.00 -4.00 -7.33
CA LEU A 178 12.51 -2.71 -6.87
C LEU A 178 11.02 -2.81 -6.63
N TRP A 179 10.56 -2.31 -5.49
CA TRP A 179 9.15 -2.38 -5.14
C TRP A 179 8.39 -1.09 -5.47
N ILE A 180 7.07 -1.23 -5.53
CA ILE A 180 6.12 -0.15 -5.70
C ILE A 180 5.71 0.37 -4.32
N GLU A 181 5.84 1.68 -4.11
CA GLU A 181 5.46 2.36 -2.86
C GLU A 181 4.03 2.92 -2.91
N GLY A 182 3.54 3.17 -4.12
CA GLY A 182 2.22 3.73 -4.35
C GLY A 182 1.88 3.77 -5.84
N PHE A 183 0.59 3.87 -6.15
CA PHE A 183 0.09 3.94 -7.52
C PHE A 183 -1.20 4.76 -7.63
N GLY A 184 -1.49 5.26 -8.83
CA GLY A 184 -2.74 5.89 -9.21
C GLY A 184 -3.20 5.35 -10.56
N ILE A 185 -4.51 5.22 -10.73
CA ILE A 185 -5.15 4.75 -11.96
C ILE A 185 -6.12 5.84 -12.40
N ALA A 186 -5.94 6.35 -13.61
CA ALA A 186 -6.74 7.40 -14.20
C ALA A 186 -7.02 7.03 -15.67
N PRO A 187 -8.11 6.28 -15.93
CA PRO A 187 -8.50 5.96 -17.28
C PRO A 187 -8.72 7.25 -18.09
N ARG A 188 -8.12 7.32 -19.27
CA ARG A 188 -8.22 8.51 -20.13
C ARG A 188 -9.39 8.46 -21.09
N GLU A 189 -9.76 7.26 -21.53
CA GLU A 189 -10.85 7.02 -22.47
C GLU A 189 -11.71 5.84 -22.02
N GLY A 190 -12.99 5.84 -22.42
CA GLY A 190 -13.93 4.74 -22.21
C GLY A 190 -14.51 4.60 -20.79
N VAL A 191 -13.72 4.93 -19.76
CA VAL A 191 -14.12 4.82 -18.35
C VAL A 191 -13.92 6.16 -17.63
N ALA A 192 -14.94 6.65 -16.92
CA ALA A 192 -14.79 7.84 -16.09
C ALA A 192 -13.91 7.54 -14.86
N PRO A 193 -13.07 8.47 -14.38
CA PRO A 193 -12.31 8.27 -13.13
C PRO A 193 -13.19 7.94 -11.92
N SER A 194 -14.44 8.44 -11.89
CA SER A 194 -15.43 8.10 -10.87
C SER A 194 -15.97 6.68 -10.96
N ASP A 195 -15.71 5.95 -12.04
CA ASP A 195 -16.23 4.60 -12.29
C ASP A 195 -15.17 3.53 -12.02
N ILE A 196 -14.04 3.90 -11.44
CA ILE A 196 -12.99 2.99 -10.99
C ILE A 196 -12.54 3.37 -9.58
N GLU A 197 -12.24 2.36 -8.78
CA GLU A 197 -11.61 2.53 -7.48
C GLU A 197 -10.67 1.38 -7.17
N TYR A 198 -9.70 1.67 -6.32
CA TYR A 198 -8.63 0.75 -5.98
C TYR A 198 -8.13 0.97 -4.57
N GLN A 199 -7.39 -0.01 -4.08
CA GLN A 199 -6.75 0.03 -2.78
C GLN A 199 -5.46 -0.79 -2.84
N ALA A 200 -4.53 -0.46 -1.94
CA ALA A 200 -3.30 -1.21 -1.77
C ALA A 200 -3.52 -2.35 -0.79
N VAL A 201 -2.90 -3.49 -1.06
CA VAL A 201 -2.65 -4.53 -0.05
C VAL A 201 -1.44 -4.08 0.75
N LEU A 202 -1.60 -4.05 2.07
CA LEU A 202 -0.56 -3.60 2.99
C LEU A 202 -0.17 -4.69 4.00
N GLY A 203 -0.91 -5.79 4.02
CA GLY A 203 -0.73 -6.93 4.91
C GLY A 203 -1.81 -7.99 4.64
N ARG A 204 -1.73 -9.13 5.34
CA ARG A 204 -2.78 -10.16 5.27
C ARG A 204 -4.10 -9.57 5.74
N ASP A 205 -5.12 -9.66 4.88
CA ASP A 205 -6.46 -9.10 5.13
C ASP A 205 -6.47 -7.62 5.52
N TRP A 206 -5.40 -6.90 5.18
CA TRP A 206 -5.20 -5.51 5.57
C TRP A 206 -4.97 -4.64 4.35
N LEU A 207 -6.03 -3.95 3.97
CA LEU A 207 -6.14 -3.15 2.74
C LEU A 207 -6.24 -1.67 3.13
N SER A 208 -5.69 -0.79 2.30
CA SER A 208 -5.96 0.65 2.42
C SER A 208 -7.45 0.92 2.23
N PRO A 209 -7.98 2.08 2.65
CA PRO A 209 -9.28 2.53 2.17
C PRO A 209 -9.33 2.56 0.64
N TRP A 210 -10.52 2.39 0.08
CA TRP A 210 -10.78 2.62 -1.34
C TRP A 210 -10.45 4.06 -1.71
N VAL A 211 -9.71 4.22 -2.80
CA VAL A 211 -9.46 5.50 -3.46
C VAL A 211 -10.07 5.50 -4.85
N GLU A 212 -10.58 6.64 -5.26
CA GLU A 212 -11.21 6.82 -6.57
C GLU A 212 -10.16 7.06 -7.66
N GLY A 213 -10.55 6.83 -8.92
CA GLY A 213 -9.74 7.16 -10.09
C GLY A 213 -9.14 8.56 -10.04
N GLY A 214 -7.87 8.66 -10.42
CA GLY A 214 -7.09 9.90 -10.40
C GLY A 214 -6.46 10.24 -9.04
N LYS A 215 -6.79 9.53 -7.96
CA LYS A 215 -6.17 9.74 -6.64
C LYS A 215 -4.97 8.82 -6.43
N PHE A 216 -3.99 9.23 -5.63
CA PHE A 216 -2.85 8.36 -5.35
C PHE A 216 -3.12 7.43 -4.16
N CYS A 217 -2.78 6.16 -4.31
CA CYS A 217 -2.85 5.12 -3.29
C CYS A 217 -1.44 4.75 -2.84
N GLY A 218 -1.17 4.72 -1.53
CA GLY A 218 0.16 4.42 -0.99
C GLY A 218 0.99 5.68 -0.70
N SER A 219 2.31 5.57 -0.84
CA SER A 219 3.27 6.63 -0.47
C SER A 219 4.30 6.90 -1.56
N ARG A 220 5.04 8.00 -1.44
CA ARG A 220 6.17 8.36 -2.32
C ARG A 220 7.38 8.69 -1.48
N GLY A 221 8.55 8.16 -1.85
CA GLY A 221 9.83 8.46 -1.22
C GLY A 221 9.95 7.98 0.23
N MET A 222 9.08 7.08 0.66
CA MET A 222 9.06 6.57 2.04
C MET A 222 9.68 5.18 2.16
N ALA A 223 10.05 4.56 1.04
CA ALA A 223 10.59 3.20 0.98
C ALA A 223 9.65 2.14 1.59
N LEU A 224 8.35 2.41 1.68
CA LEU A 224 7.34 1.47 2.19
C LEU A 224 6.77 0.66 1.03
N PRO A 225 6.95 -0.67 0.99
CA PRO A 225 6.39 -1.49 -0.07
C PRO A 225 4.89 -1.67 0.08
N LEU A 226 4.17 -1.59 -1.04
CA LEU A 226 2.87 -2.23 -1.15
C LEU A 226 3.06 -3.73 -1.32
N LEU A 227 2.13 -4.54 -0.82
CA LEU A 227 2.18 -6.00 -0.89
C LEU A 227 1.25 -6.57 -1.97
N GLY A 228 0.61 -5.68 -2.73
CA GLY A 228 -0.38 -6.04 -3.74
C GLY A 228 -1.37 -4.91 -3.99
N LEU A 229 -2.37 -5.22 -4.80
CA LEU A 229 -3.42 -4.29 -5.23
C LEU A 229 -4.77 -4.97 -5.34
N THR A 230 -5.83 -4.18 -5.15
CA THR A 230 -7.20 -4.54 -5.51
C THR A 230 -7.78 -3.42 -6.33
N VAL A 231 -8.40 -3.74 -7.47
CA VAL A 231 -8.97 -2.75 -8.39
C VAL A 231 -10.36 -3.22 -8.79
N ARG A 232 -11.35 -2.33 -8.78
CA ARG A 232 -12.70 -2.65 -9.25
C ARG A 232 -13.32 -1.49 -10.02
N LEU A 233 -14.23 -1.86 -10.91
CA LEU A 233 -15.11 -0.92 -11.59
C LEU A 233 -16.37 -0.68 -10.77
N LYS A 234 -16.94 0.52 -10.89
CA LYS A 234 -18.23 0.91 -10.33
C LYS A 234 -19.03 1.69 -11.36
N GLY A 235 -20.29 1.97 -11.05
CA GLY A 235 -21.16 2.75 -11.92
C GLY A 235 -21.33 2.13 -13.31
N PRO A 236 -21.51 2.95 -14.36
CA PRO A 236 -21.68 2.49 -15.75
C PRO A 236 -20.54 1.60 -16.28
N ALA A 237 -19.29 1.83 -15.85
CA ALA A 237 -18.15 1.04 -16.31
C ALA A 237 -18.27 -0.44 -15.92
N ALA A 238 -18.84 -0.76 -14.76
CA ALA A 238 -18.99 -2.13 -14.28
C ALA A 238 -19.85 -3.02 -15.20
N GLY A 239 -20.76 -2.44 -16.00
CA GLY A 239 -21.58 -3.18 -16.98
C GLY A 239 -21.04 -3.14 -18.41
N THR A 240 -20.08 -2.25 -18.70
CA THR A 240 -19.60 -1.97 -20.05
C THR A 240 -18.16 -2.39 -20.29
N HIS A 241 -17.41 -2.68 -19.22
CA HIS A 241 -16.00 -3.05 -19.28
C HIS A 241 -15.69 -4.25 -18.39
N GLU A 242 -14.69 -5.02 -18.80
CA GLU A 242 -14.08 -6.09 -18.05
C GLU A 242 -12.68 -5.64 -17.60
N LEU A 243 -12.34 -5.93 -16.36
CA LEU A 243 -11.07 -5.56 -15.74
C LEU A 243 -10.42 -6.79 -15.09
N SER A 244 -9.16 -7.02 -15.44
CA SER A 244 -8.31 -8.08 -14.85
C SER A 244 -6.89 -7.56 -14.65
N TYR A 245 -6.17 -8.12 -13.69
CA TYR A 245 -4.80 -7.67 -13.39
C TYR A 245 -3.93 -8.79 -12.83
N GLU A 246 -2.64 -8.67 -13.09
CA GLU A 246 -1.60 -9.60 -12.61
C GLU A 246 -0.40 -8.83 -12.06
N ALA A 247 0.39 -9.48 -11.21
CA ALA A 247 1.52 -8.89 -10.52
C ALA A 247 2.70 -9.85 -10.36
N THR A 248 3.91 -9.29 -10.26
CA THR A 248 5.12 -9.97 -9.77
C THR A 248 5.62 -9.32 -8.49
N PHE A 249 6.36 -10.10 -7.70
CA PHE A 249 6.84 -9.69 -6.39
C PHE A 249 8.35 -9.87 -6.27
N VAL A 250 8.96 -9.15 -5.34
CA VAL A 250 10.44 -9.09 -5.19
C VAL A 250 11.09 -10.43 -4.85
N ASP A 251 10.32 -11.40 -4.32
CA ASP A 251 10.76 -12.76 -4.06
C ASP A 251 10.75 -13.67 -5.31
N GLY A 252 10.29 -13.13 -6.45
CA GLY A 252 10.17 -13.83 -7.72
C GLY A 252 8.83 -14.53 -7.95
N SER A 253 7.91 -14.48 -6.98
CA SER A 253 6.56 -14.99 -7.15
C SER A 253 5.73 -14.11 -8.10
N ALA A 254 4.64 -14.67 -8.60
CA ALA A 254 3.66 -13.99 -9.44
C ALA A 254 2.23 -14.37 -9.04
N SER A 255 1.28 -13.48 -9.26
CA SER A 255 -0.13 -13.67 -8.94
C SER A 255 -1.02 -13.14 -10.06
N GLY A 256 -2.13 -13.82 -10.31
CA GLY A 256 -3.11 -13.48 -11.35
C GLY A 256 -2.88 -14.15 -12.72
N PRO A 257 -3.64 -13.72 -13.74
CA PRO A 257 -4.62 -12.63 -13.71
C PRO A 257 -5.79 -12.90 -12.76
N VAL A 258 -6.07 -11.96 -11.87
CA VAL A 258 -7.27 -11.96 -11.00
C VAL A 258 -8.34 -11.04 -11.56
N GLN A 259 -9.59 -11.22 -11.13
CA GLN A 259 -10.71 -10.42 -11.59
C GLN A 259 -10.91 -9.15 -10.76
N ALA A 260 -11.71 -8.22 -11.28
CA ALA A 260 -12.10 -7.00 -10.58
C ALA A 260 -12.59 -7.27 -9.15
N GLY A 261 -11.95 -6.62 -8.18
CA GLY A 261 -12.30 -6.71 -6.76
C GLY A 261 -11.54 -7.77 -5.96
N GLU A 262 -10.74 -8.62 -6.60
CA GLU A 262 -9.93 -9.65 -5.92
C GLU A 262 -8.55 -9.11 -5.53
N ALA A 263 -8.04 -9.46 -4.34
CA ALA A 263 -6.70 -9.04 -3.95
C ALA A 263 -5.63 -9.78 -4.78
N CYS A 264 -4.83 -9.03 -5.55
CA CYS A 264 -3.65 -9.56 -6.24
C CYS A 264 -2.43 -9.34 -5.34
N GLN A 265 -2.02 -10.40 -4.64
CA GLN A 265 -0.91 -10.43 -3.69
C GLN A 265 -0.20 -11.79 -3.75
N ALA A 266 1.05 -11.85 -3.30
CA ALA A 266 1.76 -13.10 -3.08
C ALA A 266 1.27 -13.78 -1.78
N GLU A 267 1.33 -15.10 -1.72
CA GLU A 267 1.06 -15.85 -0.48
C GLU A 267 2.04 -15.46 0.65
N SER A 268 3.31 -15.26 0.27
CA SER A 268 4.41 -14.79 1.13
C SER A 268 4.24 -13.35 1.60
N LEU A 269 3.31 -12.59 1.01
CA LEU A 269 3.19 -11.14 1.18
C LEU A 269 4.49 -10.39 0.84
N ALA A 270 5.27 -10.91 -0.12
CA ALA A 270 6.42 -10.19 -0.66
C ALA A 270 6.00 -8.85 -1.27
N ALA A 271 6.94 -7.90 -1.28
CA ALA A 271 6.69 -6.58 -1.84
C ALA A 271 6.32 -6.65 -3.34
N LEU A 272 5.31 -5.87 -3.71
CA LEU A 272 4.85 -5.70 -5.08
C LEU A 272 5.96 -5.07 -5.93
N GLU A 273 6.38 -5.77 -6.97
CA GLU A 273 7.50 -5.36 -7.84
C GLU A 273 6.98 -4.72 -9.14
N ALA A 274 6.04 -5.39 -9.79
CA ALA A 274 5.45 -4.94 -11.04
C ALA A 274 4.00 -5.44 -11.13
N PHE A 275 3.15 -4.72 -11.87
CA PHE A 275 1.79 -5.17 -12.16
C PHE A 275 1.34 -4.72 -13.55
N ARG A 276 0.34 -5.40 -14.09
CA ARG A 276 -0.33 -5.03 -15.34
C ARG A 276 -1.84 -5.03 -15.11
N ILE A 277 -2.52 -4.02 -15.63
CA ILE A 277 -3.97 -3.90 -15.58
C ILE A 277 -4.50 -3.93 -17.01
N ASP A 278 -5.35 -4.90 -17.29
CA ASP A 278 -6.06 -5.04 -18.55
C ASP A 278 -7.50 -4.55 -18.38
N LEU A 279 -7.87 -3.50 -19.11
CA LEU A 279 -9.21 -2.91 -19.13
C LEU A 279 -9.75 -2.96 -20.55
N ARG A 280 -10.85 -3.66 -20.78
CA ARG A 280 -11.44 -3.84 -22.12
C ARG A 280 -12.95 -3.66 -22.12
N PRO A 281 -13.56 -3.08 -23.17
CA PRO A 281 -15.01 -3.07 -23.31
C PRO A 281 -15.59 -4.49 -23.36
N THR A 282 -16.77 -4.69 -22.78
CA THR A 282 -17.51 -5.95 -22.91
C THR A 282 -17.96 -6.14 -24.36
N ALA A 283 -18.28 -7.39 -24.72
CA ALA A 283 -18.81 -7.70 -26.06
C ALA A 283 -20.09 -6.92 -26.38
N ALA A 284 -20.96 -6.71 -25.39
CA ALA A 284 -22.19 -5.93 -25.52
C ALA A 284 -21.93 -4.43 -25.77
N ALA A 285 -21.00 -3.83 -25.02
CA ALA A 285 -20.59 -2.44 -25.25
C ALA A 285 -19.93 -2.25 -26.63
N SER A 286 -19.07 -3.20 -27.01
CA SER A 286 -18.38 -3.21 -28.32
C SER A 286 -19.33 -3.39 -29.51
N ALA A 287 -20.46 -4.06 -29.33
CA ALA A 287 -21.48 -4.23 -30.37
C ALA A 287 -22.36 -2.98 -30.53
N SER A 288 -22.68 -2.30 -29.42
CA SER A 288 -23.44 -1.05 -29.42
C SER A 288 -22.65 0.09 -30.09
N ALA A 289 -21.34 0.18 -29.84
CA ALA A 289 -20.47 1.18 -30.48
C ALA A 289 -20.27 0.97 -31.99
N ARG A 290 -20.45 -0.27 -32.49
CA ARG A 290 -20.28 -0.63 -33.91
C ARG A 290 -21.54 -0.46 -34.76
N THR A 291 -22.64 0.05 -34.20
CA THR A 291 -23.87 0.35 -34.96
C THR A 291 -23.96 1.85 -35.27
N PRO A 292 -23.43 2.36 -36.39
CA PRO A 292 -23.73 3.72 -36.81
C PRO A 292 -25.18 3.80 -37.29
N ALA A 293 -25.86 4.85 -36.87
CA ALA A 293 -27.23 5.17 -37.26
C ALA A 293 -27.34 5.40 -38.78
N SER A 294 -27.59 4.34 -39.54
CA SER A 294 -28.16 4.44 -40.89
C SER A 294 -29.68 4.58 -40.80
N ARG A 295 -30.15 5.77 -40.45
CA ARG A 295 -31.51 6.23 -40.80
C ARG A 295 -31.45 7.72 -41.13
N ARG A 296 -31.09 8.03 -42.38
CA ARG A 296 -31.34 9.35 -42.97
C ARG A 296 -32.19 9.17 -44.23
N GLY A 297 -33.42 9.64 -44.14
CA GLY A 297 -34.18 10.27 -45.23
C GLY A 297 -34.78 9.36 -46.30
N GLY A 298 -36.04 8.97 -46.11
CA GLY A 298 -36.89 8.40 -47.15
C GLY A 298 -38.36 8.73 -46.90
N GLU A 299 -38.70 10.01 -46.68
CA GLU A 299 -40.09 10.46 -46.69
C GLU A 299 -40.52 10.79 -48.13
N THR A 300 -41.12 9.81 -48.80
CA THR A 300 -41.93 10.04 -50.00
C THR A 300 -43.26 10.68 -49.59
N LYS A 301 -43.38 11.99 -49.80
CA LYS A 301 -44.62 12.74 -49.66
C LYS A 301 -45.55 12.39 -50.84
N ALA A 302 -46.62 11.65 -50.55
CA ALA A 302 -47.71 11.40 -51.48
C ALA A 302 -48.56 12.68 -51.68
N GLU A 303 -48.77 13.04 -52.93
CA GLU A 303 -49.54 14.18 -53.41
C GLU A 303 -51.04 13.83 -53.44
N ARG A 304 -51.89 14.73 -52.92
CA ARG A 304 -53.35 14.65 -53.04
C ARG A 304 -53.87 16.03 -53.47
N PRO A 305 -54.77 16.13 -54.48
CA PRO A 305 -55.07 17.40 -55.14
C PRO A 305 -56.13 18.25 -54.41
N ALA A 306 -56.18 19.53 -54.83
CA ALA A 306 -56.89 20.70 -54.30
C ALA A 306 -58.43 20.61 -54.28
N PRO A 307 -59.13 21.64 -53.74
CA PRO A 307 -59.63 22.67 -54.67
C PRO A 307 -59.67 24.15 -54.19
N ALA A 308 -59.50 25.01 -55.19
CA ALA A 308 -60.03 26.35 -55.52
C ALA A 308 -60.64 27.33 -54.47
N ALA A 309 -60.18 28.59 -54.53
CA ALA A 309 -61.01 29.82 -54.58
C ALA A 309 -60.17 31.05 -55.04
N PRO A 310 -60.79 32.16 -55.51
CA PRO A 310 -60.31 32.89 -56.69
C PRO A 310 -59.60 34.23 -56.41
N GLY A 311 -58.58 34.54 -57.23
CA GLY A 311 -57.83 35.81 -57.22
C GLY A 311 -58.19 36.72 -58.39
N ARG A 312 -58.34 38.00 -58.07
CA ARG A 312 -58.88 39.11 -58.87
C ARG A 312 -58.10 39.48 -60.13
N LYS A 313 -58.87 40.08 -61.05
CA LYS A 313 -58.53 40.71 -62.32
C LYS A 313 -57.44 41.81 -62.26
N SER A 314 -56.57 41.73 -63.27
CA SER A 314 -56.16 42.80 -64.21
C SER A 314 -55.33 43.99 -63.72
N ALA A 315 -54.07 44.05 -64.16
CA ALA A 315 -53.46 45.25 -64.77
C ALA A 315 -52.10 44.89 -65.42
N LYS A 316 -51.95 45.04 -66.75
CA LYS A 316 -51.13 46.11 -67.35
C LYS A 316 -51.19 46.10 -68.87
N ARG A 317 -51.29 47.33 -69.40
CA ARG A 317 -51.07 47.75 -70.79
C ARG A 317 -49.57 47.69 -71.11
N GLY A 318 -49.27 47.52 -72.39
CA GLY A 318 -48.01 47.92 -73.03
C GLY A 318 -47.00 46.80 -73.14
#